data_AF-A0A0N5CHC7-F1
#
_entry.id   AF-A0A0N5CHC7-F1
#
_cell.length_a   1.000
_cell.length_b   1.000
_cell.length_c   1.000
_cell.angle_alpha   90.00
_cell.angle_beta   90.00
_cell.angle_gamma   90.00
#
_symmetry.space_group_name_H-M   'P 1'
#
loop_
_entity.id
_entity.type
_entity.pdbx_description
1 polymer ?
#
loop_
_entity_poly.entity_id
_entity_poly.type
_entity_poly.pdbx_seq_one_letter_code
_entity_poly.pdbx_strand_id
1 'polypeptide(L)' 'MSSKDELRQIFECNDFDKNGSLNLDETMKAINNVKENLKNPETVEDDFRKLAPNGELSFEDFCKLFKGF' A
#
# COMPACT_ATOMS: atom_id res chain seq x y z
N MET A 1 9.55 -5.34 -11.41
CA MET A 1 9.29 -3.91 -11.15
C MET A 1 7.81 -3.69 -11.37
N SER A 2 7.01 -3.55 -10.32
CA SER A 2 5.62 -3.13 -10.50
C SER A 2 5.64 -1.70 -11.05
N SER A 3 5.07 -1.52 -12.24
CA SER A 3 5.01 -0.22 -12.90
C SER A 3 4.12 0.71 -12.09
N LYS A 4 4.40 2.02 -12.13
CA LYS A 4 3.62 3.03 -11.38
C LYS A 4 2.12 2.93 -11.69
N ASP A 5 1.77 2.59 -12.93
CA ASP A 5 0.41 2.30 -13.37
C ASP A 5 -0.21 1.09 -12.68
N GLU A 6 0.54 0.00 -12.51
CA GLU A 6 0.04 -1.23 -11.87
C GLU A 6 -0.25 -0.96 -10.39
N LEU A 7 0.67 -0.28 -9.71
CA LEU A 7 0.49 0.17 -8.33
C LEU A 7 -0.68 1.14 -8.20
N ARG A 8 -0.88 2.01 -9.19
CA ARG A 8 -2.01 2.94 -9.22
C ARG A 8 -3.33 2.23 -9.41
N GLN A 9 -3.41 1.25 -10.29
CA GLN A 9 -4.61 0.43 -10.43
C GLN A 9 -4.92 -0.35 -9.15
N ILE A 10 -3.92 -0.92 -8.49
CA ILE A 10 -4.11 -1.61 -7.21
C ILE A 10 -4.59 -0.62 -6.15
N PHE A 11 -3.94 0.55 -6.07
CA PHE A 11 -4.30 1.60 -5.14
C PHE A 11 -5.74 2.07 -5.34
N GLU A 12 -6.11 2.47 -6.56
CA GLU A 12 -7.47 2.92 -6.88
C GLU A 12 -8.52 1.80 -6.74
N CYS A 13 -8.14 0.54 -6.90
CA CYS A 13 -9.04 -0.60 -6.70
C CYS A 13 -9.29 -0.89 -5.21
N ASN A 14 -8.36 -0.54 -4.33
CA ASN A 14 -8.47 -0.76 -2.89
C ASN A 14 -8.85 0.49 -2.10
N ASP A 15 -8.76 1.68 -2.71
CA ASP A 15 -9.26 2.94 -2.17
C ASP A 15 -10.78 2.98 -2.37
N PHE A 16 -11.51 2.37 -1.43
CA PHE A 16 -12.95 2.25 -1.50
C PHE A 16 -13.64 3.59 -1.26
N ASP A 17 -13.05 4.43 -0.41
CA ASP A 17 -13.55 5.77 -0.09
C ASP A 17 -13.24 6.80 -1.19
N LYS A 18 -12.32 6.45 -2.12
CA LYS A 18 -11.80 7.36 -3.16
C LYS A 18 -11.25 8.66 -2.60
N ASN A 19 -10.63 8.57 -1.43
CA ASN A 19 -10.03 9.72 -0.76
C ASN A 19 -8.62 10.01 -1.30
N GLY A 20 -8.07 9.13 -2.13
CA GLY A 20 -6.71 9.24 -2.64
C GLY A 20 -5.65 8.80 -1.62
N SER A 21 -6.08 8.15 -0.53
CA SER A 21 -5.24 7.58 0.54
C SER A 21 -5.82 6.23 0.96
N LEU A 22 -4.95 5.26 1.26
CA LEU A 22 -5.37 3.97 1.80
C LEU A 22 -5.18 3.96 3.31
N ASN A 23 -6.22 3.63 4.06
CA ASN A 23 -6.06 3.37 5.49
C ASN A 23 -5.33 2.02 5.73
N LEU A 24 -5.05 1.68 6.99
CA LEU A 24 -4.33 0.45 7.34
C LEU A 24 -5.05 -0.82 6.86
N ASP A 25 -6.37 -0.87 6.96
CA ASP A 25 -7.18 -2.02 6.53
C ASP A 25 -7.17 -2.16 5.00
N GLU A 26 -7.38 -1.05 4.29
CA GLU A 26 -7.31 -1.00 2.82
C GLU A 26 -5.91 -1.31 2.30
N THR A 27 -4.87 -0.82 2.96
CA THR A 27 -3.49 -1.12 2.59
C THR A 27 -3.17 -2.59 2.84
N MET A 28 -3.61 -3.17 3.97
CA MET A 28 -3.48 -4.61 4.21
C MET A 28 -4.23 -5.44 3.16
N LYS A 29 -5.43 -5.01 2.74
CA LYS A 29 -6.20 -5.67 1.67
C LYS A 29 -5.52 -5.55 0.31
N ALA A 30 -5.07 -4.35 -0.06
CA ALA A 30 -4.33 -4.08 -1.28
C ALA A 30 -3.08 -4.94 -1.37
N ILE A 31 -2.31 -4.95 -0.28
CA ILE A 31 -1.11 -5.75 -0.15
C ILE A 31 -1.45 -7.24 -0.22
N ASN A 32 -2.49 -7.72 0.48
CA ASN A 32 -2.97 -9.11 0.39
C ASN A 32 -3.43 -9.52 -1.01
N ASN A 33 -4.05 -8.60 -1.76
CA ASN A 33 -4.50 -8.83 -3.13
C ASN A 33 -3.33 -8.91 -4.13
N VAL A 34 -2.21 -8.25 -3.84
CA VAL A 34 -0.96 -8.36 -4.62
C VAL A 34 -0.04 -9.49 -4.11
N LYS A 35 -0.36 -10.07 -2.95
CA LYS A 35 0.52 -10.86 -2.07
C LYS A 35 0.76 -12.32 -2.45
N GLU A 36 0.77 -12.67 -3.73
CA GLU A 36 1.64 -13.81 -4.07
C GLU A 36 3.13 -13.46 -3.91
N ASN A 37 3.52 -12.18 -3.72
CA ASN A 37 4.93 -11.78 -3.69
C ASN A 37 5.47 -11.06 -2.42
N LEU A 38 4.65 -10.56 -1.50
CA LEU A 38 5.16 -9.82 -0.32
C LEU A 38 5.43 -10.77 0.86
N LYS A 39 6.71 -11.11 1.03
CA LYS A 39 7.21 -12.19 1.90
C LYS A 39 6.96 -12.02 3.40
N ASN A 40 6.68 -10.82 3.92
CA ASN A 40 6.59 -10.61 5.37
C ASN A 40 5.49 -9.59 5.74
N PRO A 41 4.37 -10.01 6.37
CA PRO A 41 3.35 -9.09 6.89
C PRO A 41 3.87 -8.17 8.00
N GLU A 42 4.84 -8.63 8.80
CA GLU A 42 5.38 -7.89 9.94
C GLU A 42 6.13 -6.61 9.53
N THR A 43 6.87 -6.63 8.41
CA THR A 43 7.54 -5.42 7.89
C THR A 43 6.55 -4.42 7.32
N VAL A 44 5.45 -4.88 6.71
CA VAL A 44 4.44 -4.00 6.13
C VAL A 44 3.78 -3.11 7.18
N GLU A 45 3.47 -3.63 8.37
CA GLU A 45 2.89 -2.82 9.45
C GLU A 45 3.87 -1.76 9.99
N ASP A 46 5.15 -2.11 10.11
CA ASP A 46 6.17 -1.19 10.58
C ASP A 46 6.47 -0.09 9.54
N ASP A 47 6.56 -0.47 8.25
CA ASP A 47 6.68 0.46 7.12
C ASP A 47 5.44 1.34 6.98
N PHE A 48 4.25 0.76 7.11
CA PHE A 48 3.00 1.52 7.13
C PHE A 48 3.03 2.55 8.25
N ARG A 49 3.39 2.16 9.48
CA ARG A 49 3.42 3.09 10.61
C ARG A 49 4.47 4.19 10.46
N LYS A 50 5.58 3.91 9.76
CA LYS A 50 6.61 4.91 9.42
C LYS A 50 6.15 5.90 8.35
N LEU A 51 5.44 5.42 7.33
CA LEU A 51 5.03 6.20 6.17
C LEU A 51 3.69 6.91 6.36
N ALA A 52 2.78 6.32 7.13
CA ALA A 52 1.44 6.81 7.43
C ALA A 52 1.29 7.15 8.92
N PRO A 53 1.97 8.22 9.42
CA PRO A 53 1.85 8.65 10.83
C PRO A 53 0.43 9.10 11.19
N ASN A 54 -0.36 9.50 10.18
CA ASN A 54 -1.76 9.92 10.34
C ASN A 54 -2.74 8.73 10.27
N GLY A 55 -2.27 7.51 10.00
CA GLY A 55 -3.11 6.32 9.80
C GLY A 55 -3.60 6.12 8.37
N GLU A 56 -3.17 6.97 7.44
CA GLU A 56 -3.55 6.95 6.03
C GLU A 56 -2.30 7.05 5.16
N LEU A 57 -2.25 6.24 4.11
CA LEU A 57 -1.08 6.03 3.29
C LEU A 57 -1.35 6.56 1.88
N SER A 58 -0.61 7.59 1.51
CA SER A 58 -0.73 8.24 0.21
C SER A 58 -0.18 7.35 -0.90
N PHE A 59 -0.61 7.58 -2.14
CA PHE A 59 -0.13 6.82 -3.30
C PHE A 59 1.42 6.77 -3.41
N GLU A 60 2.09 7.86 -3.07
CA GLU A 60 3.56 7.93 -3.07
C GLU A 60 4.19 6.99 -2.05
N ASP A 61 3.65 6.94 -0.84
CA ASP A 61 4.12 6.06 0.23
C ASP A 61 3.79 4.60 -0.08
N PHE A 62 2.64 4.35 -0.71
CA PHE A 62 2.26 3.01 -1.16
C PHE A 62 3.26 2.53 -2.19
N CYS A 63 3.64 3.43 -3.11
CA CYS A 63 4.66 3.14 -4.10
C CYS A 63 6.04 2.89 -3.47
N LYS A 64 6.41 3.55 -2.37
CA LYS A 64 7.65 3.27 -1.62
C LYS A 64 7.59 1.91 -0.94
N LEU A 65 6.45 1.57 -0.33
CA LEU A 65 6.22 0.31 0.37
C LEU A 65 6.31 -0.87 -0.61
N PHE A 66 5.78 -0.71 -1.83
CA PHE A 66 5.89 -1.69 -2.91
C PHE A 66 7.24 -1.70 -3.63
N LYS A 67 7.93 -0.56 -3.71
CA LYS A 67 9.28 -0.52 -4.28
C LYS A 67 10.33 -1.08 -3.34
N GLY A 68 10.07 -1.15 -2.03
CA GLY A 68 10.89 -1.83 -1.04
C GLY A 68 12.39 -1.70 -1.31
N PHE A 69 12.94 -0.49 -1.16
CA PHE A 69 14.35 -0.12 -1.40
C PHE A 69 14.94 -0.48 -2.78
#